data_AF-A0A7S1B611-F1
#
_entry.id   AF-A0A7S1B611-F1
#
_cell.length_a   1.000
_cell.length_b   1.000
_cell.length_c   1.000
_cell.angle_alpha   90.00
_cell.angle_beta   90.00
_cell.angle_gamma   90.00
#
_symmetry.space_group_name_H-M   'P 1'
#
loop_
_entity.id
_entity.type
_entity.pdbx_description
1 polymer ?
#
loop_
_entity_poly.entity_id
_entity_poly.type
_entity_poly.pdbx_seq_one_letter_code
_entity_poly.pdbx_strand_id
1 'polypeptide(L)'
;MTNAKYHIEKAKSGRATCKKCKLKIGKGEIRIGETRKGEDFDMVSWKHAKCFTMGRKLVASTSPPLTVEKFLEDVIGDPDNLLEDEDMFKTVLGDMLDAKSSGVGKRKRALVRDVTDGDTGIMDVAREIYAKLKKSQRIEPKKKRKKRNDDGEEEEDTSEDATEAIRNEVQSLSDSDRKIVEYFIFYNDMTSDELKSFLRWNFQMLSGTKDILVERCVDGEQNGRLGTCPTCEGGRIKLREGAEKVYCNGYYDEDVGSRISCFYEDDVVNAARELPWFMEEPSEEVIEAITTARKNPNLAKNESAVEESSSSFANLALDLKSKVGVKKAASQILEICRAKNVDLPDDEKKATVRIGRILVQNKSIISGKEIFKIIVSEFGLKQSKEEKFKAKKSAGEGCEVAENGPLFLAIKELSDLYFKERNTNAGNTYRRVSEAIRTLSFQVAADNAKGLCKGKTKVAGIGKGSADKMYEFVTCGTIDKLEEKRAAHQ
;
A
#
# COMPACT_ATOMS: atom_id res chain seq x y z
N MET A 1 32.57 5.16 31.05
CA MET A 1 31.86 3.86 31.00
C MET A 1 30.53 4.09 30.30
N THR A 2 30.21 3.34 29.25
CA THR A 2 28.92 3.51 28.55
C THR A 2 27.79 3.00 29.44
N ASN A 3 26.86 3.87 29.85
CA ASN A 3 25.65 3.57 30.66
C ASN A 3 24.60 2.68 29.94
N ALA A 4 25.04 1.78 29.05
CA ALA A 4 24.15 0.87 28.34
C ALA A 4 23.96 -0.40 29.17
N LYS A 5 22.72 -0.71 29.54
CA LYS A 5 22.35 -1.97 30.20
C LYS A 5 21.97 -2.99 29.13
N TYR A 6 22.51 -4.19 29.21
CA TYR A 6 22.19 -5.27 28.27
C TYR A 6 21.21 -6.27 28.89
N HIS A 7 20.40 -6.90 28.04
CA HIS A 7 19.39 -7.86 28.45
C HIS A 7 19.36 -9.06 27.50
N ILE A 8 19.09 -10.25 28.01
CA ILE A 8 18.76 -11.43 27.22
C ILE A 8 17.45 -12.03 27.71
N GLU A 9 16.53 -12.35 26.79
CA GLU A 9 15.27 -12.99 27.15
C GLU A 9 14.71 -13.76 25.95
N LYS A 10 13.76 -14.67 26.20
CA LYS A 10 12.89 -15.21 25.16
C LYS A 10 11.84 -14.16 24.81
N ALA A 11 11.63 -13.92 23.53
CA ALA A 11 10.73 -12.86 23.07
C ALA A 11 9.28 -13.10 23.50
N LYS A 12 8.78 -12.24 24.41
CA LYS A 12 7.41 -12.33 24.97
C LYS A 12 6.30 -12.23 23.92
N SER A 13 6.57 -11.56 22.79
CA SER A 13 5.65 -11.46 21.63
C SER A 13 6.44 -11.27 20.33
N GLY A 14 5.84 -11.69 19.20
CA GLY A 14 6.42 -11.56 17.86
C GLY A 14 6.40 -10.14 17.25
N ARG A 15 6.19 -9.11 18.08
CA ARG A 15 5.99 -7.72 17.59
C ARG A 15 7.29 -6.97 17.34
N ALA A 16 8.36 -7.34 18.04
CA ALA A 16 9.64 -6.64 18.00
C ALA A 16 10.34 -6.85 16.64
N THR A 17 11.03 -5.80 16.17
CA THR A 17 11.81 -5.83 14.94
C THR A 17 13.29 -5.70 15.28
N CYS A 18 14.11 -6.64 14.82
CA CYS A 18 15.56 -6.64 15.04
C CYS A 18 16.20 -5.37 14.46
N LYS A 19 16.95 -4.62 15.28
CA LYS A 19 17.53 -3.34 14.84
C LYS A 19 18.68 -3.47 13.84
N LYS A 20 19.31 -4.65 13.71
CA LYS A 20 20.35 -4.92 12.69
C LYS A 20 19.74 -5.34 11.35
N CYS A 21 19.05 -6.48 11.29
CA CYS A 21 18.53 -7.03 10.04
C CYS A 21 17.12 -6.57 9.65
N LYS A 22 16.41 -5.84 10.53
CA LYS A 22 15.05 -5.31 10.32
C LYS A 22 13.94 -6.36 10.15
N LEU A 23 14.23 -7.64 10.38
CA LEU A 23 13.22 -8.71 10.43
C LEU A 23 12.51 -8.78 11.78
N LYS A 24 11.31 -9.37 11.81
CA LYS A 24 10.56 -9.64 13.05
C LYS A 24 11.27 -10.70 13.88
N ILE A 25 11.31 -10.49 15.19
CA ILE A 25 11.78 -11.46 16.17
C ILE A 25 10.57 -12.29 16.60
N GLY A 26 10.59 -13.61 16.37
CA GLY A 26 9.49 -14.52 16.65
C GLY A 26 9.15 -14.61 18.14
N LYS A 27 7.92 -14.98 18.50
CA LYS A 27 7.56 -15.23 19.92
C LYS A 27 8.33 -16.48 20.40
N GLY A 28 8.99 -16.39 21.54
CA GLY A 28 9.80 -17.46 22.11
C GLY A 28 11.24 -17.51 21.59
N GLU A 29 11.59 -16.73 20.57
CA GLU A 29 12.96 -16.63 20.05
C GLU A 29 13.86 -15.83 21.00
N ILE A 30 15.13 -16.24 21.14
CA ILE A 30 16.11 -15.55 21.98
C ILE A 30 16.50 -14.21 21.34
N ARG A 31 16.48 -13.15 22.15
CA ARG A 31 16.86 -11.81 21.71
C ARG A 31 17.71 -11.09 22.74
N ILE A 32 18.59 -10.23 22.24
CA ILE A 32 19.46 -9.38 23.05
C ILE A 32 19.00 -7.93 22.94
N GLY A 33 18.76 -7.30 24.07
CA GLY A 33 18.33 -5.91 24.21
C GLY A 33 19.47 -5.02 24.70
N GLU A 34 19.63 -3.85 24.08
CA GLU A 34 20.53 -2.79 24.55
C GLU A 34 19.67 -1.59 25.00
N THR A 35 19.68 -1.30 26.29
CA THR A 35 18.95 -0.18 26.89
C THR A 35 19.79 1.08 26.82
N ARG A 36 19.26 2.11 26.16
CA ARG A 36 19.83 3.45 26.12
C ARG A 36 18.94 4.37 26.93
N LYS A 37 19.52 5.03 27.94
CA LYS A 37 18.80 6.04 28.71
C LYS A 37 18.52 7.26 27.84
N GLY A 38 17.24 7.56 27.66
CA GLY A 38 16.78 8.83 27.11
C GLY A 38 16.60 9.86 28.22
N GLU A 39 16.30 11.10 27.83
CA GLU A 39 16.02 12.18 28.77
C GLU A 39 14.70 11.95 29.52
N ASP A 40 13.66 11.47 28.82
CA ASP A 40 12.34 11.20 29.39
C ASP A 40 12.03 9.70 29.61
N PHE A 41 12.55 8.83 28.73
CA PHE A 41 12.28 7.38 28.80
C PHE A 41 13.47 6.54 28.32
N ASP A 42 13.66 5.38 28.93
CA ASP A 42 14.65 4.40 28.49
C ASP A 42 14.18 3.66 27.23
N MET A 43 15.04 3.59 26.22
CA MET A 43 14.75 2.89 24.97
C MET A 43 15.55 1.59 24.88
N VAL A 44 14.85 0.47 24.73
CA VAL A 44 15.47 -0.85 24.50
C VAL A 44 15.52 -1.17 23.01
N SER A 45 16.73 -1.37 22.49
CA SER A 45 16.97 -1.80 21.11
C SER A 45 17.18 -3.31 21.03
N TRP A 46 16.16 -4.04 20.55
CA TRP A 46 16.20 -5.49 20.39
C TRP A 46 16.91 -5.94 19.10
N LYS A 47 17.70 -7.00 19.19
CA LYS A 47 18.36 -7.70 18.07
C LYS A 47 18.22 -9.22 18.27
N HIS A 48 18.21 -10.02 17.19
CA HIS A 48 18.43 -11.47 17.31
C HIS A 48 19.80 -11.74 17.96
N ALA A 49 19.98 -12.87 18.64
CA ALA A 49 21.27 -13.27 19.21
C ALA A 49 22.39 -13.25 18.14
N LYS A 50 22.18 -13.95 17.02
CA LYS A 50 23.05 -13.92 15.81
C LYS A 50 23.27 -12.55 15.16
N CYS A 51 22.39 -11.59 15.48
CA CYS A 51 22.47 -10.23 14.95
C CYS A 51 23.16 -9.27 15.93
N PHE A 52 23.46 -9.69 17.15
CA PHE A 52 24.09 -8.83 18.12
C PHE A 52 25.61 -8.78 17.89
N THR A 53 26.21 -7.62 18.07
CA THR A 53 27.67 -7.43 18.01
C THR A 53 28.07 -6.50 19.14
N MET A 54 29.05 -6.91 19.95
CA MET A 54 29.58 -6.06 21.01
C MET A 54 30.25 -4.81 20.42
N GLY A 55 29.93 -3.64 20.98
CA GLY A 55 30.54 -2.38 20.54
C GLY A 55 32.04 -2.36 20.85
N ARG A 56 32.86 -1.80 19.96
CA ARG A 56 34.33 -1.68 20.14
C ARG A 56 34.74 -1.10 21.49
N LYS A 57 34.01 -0.08 21.98
CA LYS A 57 34.26 0.55 23.28
C LYS A 57 33.99 -0.39 24.47
N LEU A 58 33.02 -1.31 24.34
CA LEU A 58 32.72 -2.31 25.37
C LEU A 58 33.78 -3.40 25.40
N VAL A 59 34.19 -3.90 24.24
CA VAL A 59 35.26 -4.91 24.13
C VAL A 59 36.57 -4.40 24.71
N ALA A 60 36.90 -3.13 24.48
CA ALA A 60 38.12 -2.50 25.00
C ALA A 60 37.98 -1.95 26.44
N SER A 61 36.85 -2.16 27.12
CA SER A 61 36.60 -1.58 28.44
C SER A 61 37.27 -2.32 29.60
N THR A 62 37.78 -3.53 29.35
CA THR A 62 38.49 -4.38 30.32
C THR A 62 39.88 -4.74 29.79
N SER A 63 40.81 -5.04 30.69
CA SER A 63 42.11 -5.64 30.36
C SER A 63 42.24 -6.98 31.11
N PRO A 64 42.29 -8.13 30.42
CA PRO A 64 42.25 -8.32 28.97
C PRO A 64 40.89 -7.94 28.32
N PRO A 65 40.84 -7.76 26.98
CA PRO A 65 39.61 -7.40 26.26
C PRO A 65 38.46 -8.36 26.56
N LEU A 66 37.25 -7.81 26.69
CA LEU A 66 36.07 -8.58 27.05
C LEU A 66 35.74 -9.61 25.96
N THR A 67 35.69 -10.89 26.34
CA THR A 67 35.32 -11.99 25.44
C THR A 67 33.80 -12.14 25.35
N VAL A 68 33.29 -12.97 24.43
CA VAL A 68 31.82 -13.16 24.28
C VAL A 68 31.28 -13.91 25.49
N GLU A 69 32.04 -14.89 25.96
CA GLU A 69 31.78 -15.72 27.14
C GLU A 69 31.63 -14.83 28.38
N LYS A 70 32.65 -14.00 28.66
CA LYS A 70 32.60 -13.05 29.79
C LYS A 70 31.50 -12.00 29.65
N PHE A 71 31.13 -11.62 28.43
CA PHE A 71 30.00 -10.72 28.22
C PHE A 71 28.67 -11.37 28.59
N LEU A 72 28.48 -12.65 28.26
CA LEU A 72 27.29 -13.41 28.62
C LEU A 72 27.24 -13.71 30.12
N GLU A 73 28.39 -13.99 30.74
CA GLU A 73 28.46 -14.30 32.18
C GLU A 73 28.32 -13.04 33.06
N ASP A 74 29.04 -11.96 32.74
CA ASP A 74 29.26 -10.85 33.69
C ASP A 74 28.51 -9.56 33.32
N VAL A 75 28.00 -9.42 32.09
CA VAL A 75 27.54 -8.12 31.55
C VAL A 75 26.07 -8.11 31.11
N ILE A 76 25.51 -9.25 30.73
CA ILE A 76 24.13 -9.34 30.25
C ILE A 76 23.16 -9.51 31.43
N GLY A 77 22.06 -8.77 31.43
CA GLY A 77 20.96 -9.01 32.37
C GLY A 77 20.12 -10.18 31.89
N ASP A 78 20.13 -11.28 32.64
CA ASP A 78 19.37 -12.50 32.35
C ASP A 78 18.18 -12.67 33.31
N PRO A 79 17.06 -11.95 33.11
CA PRO A 79 15.87 -12.06 33.95
C PRO A 79 15.16 -13.42 33.87
N ASP A 80 15.45 -14.21 32.84
CA ASP A 80 14.80 -15.50 32.56
C ASP A 80 15.70 -16.69 32.97
N ASN A 81 16.89 -16.46 33.55
CA ASN A 81 17.91 -17.45 33.89
C ASN A 81 18.26 -18.40 32.72
N LEU A 82 18.22 -17.90 31.48
CA LEU A 82 18.47 -18.70 30.27
C LEU A 82 19.90 -19.19 30.14
N LEU A 83 20.85 -18.51 30.77
CA LEU A 83 22.27 -18.83 30.71
C LEU A 83 22.71 -19.85 31.77
N GLU A 84 21.82 -20.23 32.71
CA GLU A 84 22.05 -21.35 33.64
C GLU A 84 21.92 -22.71 32.94
N ASP A 85 21.18 -22.77 31.82
CA ASP A 85 21.07 -23.95 30.96
C ASP A 85 22.29 -24.00 30.02
N GLU A 86 23.11 -25.05 30.18
CA GLU A 86 24.39 -25.20 29.49
C GLU A 86 24.23 -25.29 27.96
N ASP A 87 23.13 -25.88 27.47
CA ASP A 87 22.87 -26.04 26.04
C ASP A 87 22.39 -24.72 25.42
N MET A 88 21.57 -23.98 26.16
CA MET A 88 21.13 -22.63 25.78
C MET A 88 22.29 -21.63 25.78
N PHE A 89 23.17 -21.70 26.79
CA PHE A 89 24.39 -20.89 26.83
C PHE A 89 25.28 -21.15 25.62
N LYS A 90 25.55 -22.43 25.30
CA LYS A 90 26.35 -22.81 24.13
C LYS A 90 25.71 -22.34 22.82
N THR A 91 24.40 -22.41 22.70
CA THR A 91 23.66 -21.95 21.51
C THR A 91 23.82 -20.44 21.33
N VAL A 92 23.60 -19.65 22.37
CA VAL A 92 23.72 -18.18 22.32
C VAL A 92 25.17 -17.76 22.09
N LEU A 93 26.12 -18.44 22.74
CA LEU A 93 27.54 -18.22 22.55
C LEU A 93 27.95 -18.46 21.10
N GLY A 94 27.53 -19.58 20.51
CA GLY A 94 27.75 -19.91 19.09
C GLY A 94 27.19 -18.83 18.17
N ASP A 95 25.92 -18.46 18.36
CA ASP A 95 25.25 -17.39 17.60
C ASP A 95 26.01 -16.06 17.63
N MET A 96 26.57 -15.69 18.79
CA MET A 96 27.32 -14.45 18.97
C MET A 96 28.76 -14.52 18.42
N LEU A 97 29.39 -15.70 18.43
CA LEU A 97 30.70 -15.93 17.82
C LEU A 97 30.62 -15.96 16.29
N ASP A 98 29.56 -16.55 15.73
CA ASP A 98 29.30 -16.56 14.29
C ASP A 98 29.01 -15.15 13.74
N ALA A 99 28.49 -14.27 14.60
CA ALA A 99 28.35 -12.85 14.29
C ALA A 99 29.69 -12.09 14.21
N LYS A 100 30.79 -12.61 14.79
CA LYS A 100 32.16 -12.03 14.72
C LYS A 100 32.96 -12.51 13.51
N SER A 101 32.79 -13.76 13.06
CA SER A 101 33.49 -14.32 11.88
C SER A 101 33.02 -13.68 10.55
N SER A 102 31.91 -12.97 10.59
CA SER A 102 31.43 -12.07 9.53
C SER A 102 32.03 -10.66 9.69
N GLY A 103 33.36 -10.57 9.59
CA GLY A 103 34.07 -9.30 9.37
C GLY A 103 33.54 -8.58 8.13
N VAL A 104 33.73 -7.26 8.08
CA VAL A 104 33.22 -6.32 7.06
C VAL A 104 33.62 -6.73 5.64
N GLY A 105 32.87 -7.67 5.08
CA GLY A 105 32.76 -7.97 3.67
C GLY A 105 31.26 -7.97 3.39
N LYS A 106 30.84 -7.31 2.31
CA LYS A 106 29.45 -7.30 1.83
C LYS A 106 28.95 -8.74 1.69
N ARG A 107 28.40 -9.32 2.75
CA ARG A 107 27.66 -10.58 2.66
C ARG A 107 26.29 -10.21 2.12
N LYS A 108 26.00 -10.79 0.96
CA LYS A 108 24.71 -10.77 0.26
C LYS A 108 23.59 -10.90 1.29
N ARG A 109 22.55 -10.09 1.08
CA ARG A 109 21.25 -10.17 1.75
C ARG A 109 20.68 -11.56 1.42
N ALA A 110 21.01 -12.57 2.22
CA ALA A 110 20.31 -13.84 2.20
C ALA A 110 18.92 -13.56 2.78
N LEU A 111 17.99 -13.31 1.87
CA LEU A 111 16.58 -13.45 2.12
C LEU A 111 16.39 -14.91 2.55
N VAL A 112 16.06 -15.16 3.81
CA VAL A 112 15.44 -16.44 4.15
C VAL A 112 14.02 -16.36 3.60
N ARG A 113 13.87 -16.66 2.30
CA ARG A 113 12.69 -17.33 1.77
C ARG A 113 12.90 -18.80 2.12
N ASP A 114 11.87 -19.47 2.62
CA ASP A 114 11.75 -20.91 2.39
C ASP A 114 11.77 -21.07 0.87
N VAL A 115 12.93 -21.45 0.34
CA VAL A 115 13.09 -21.83 -1.06
C VAL A 115 12.76 -23.31 -1.10
N THR A 116 11.52 -23.62 -1.44
CA THR A 116 11.29 -24.83 -2.23
C THR A 116 11.97 -24.58 -3.57
N ASP A 117 12.95 -25.43 -3.91
CA ASP A 117 13.63 -25.44 -5.21
C ASP A 117 12.57 -25.32 -6.33
N GLY A 118 12.58 -24.22 -7.10
CA GLY A 118 11.70 -24.14 -8.26
C GLY A 118 11.53 -22.81 -8.99
N ASP A 119 11.54 -21.65 -8.32
CA ASP A 119 11.11 -20.40 -9.00
C ASP A 119 11.89 -19.16 -8.52
N THR A 120 13.00 -18.85 -9.19
CA THR A 120 13.71 -17.56 -9.04
C THR A 120 12.88 -16.45 -9.69
N GLY A 121 12.44 -15.46 -8.91
CA GLY A 121 11.62 -14.38 -9.42
C GLY A 121 12.37 -13.52 -10.45
N ILE A 122 11.66 -12.97 -11.43
CA ILE A 122 12.27 -12.20 -12.53
C ILE A 122 13.15 -11.02 -12.06
N MET A 123 12.81 -10.40 -10.92
CA MET A 123 13.62 -9.33 -10.32
C MET A 123 14.97 -9.83 -9.76
N ASP A 124 15.07 -11.10 -9.37
CA ASP A 124 16.35 -11.73 -9.01
C ASP A 124 17.22 -11.92 -10.25
N VAL A 125 16.63 -12.41 -11.34
CA VAL A 125 17.29 -12.56 -12.64
C VAL A 125 17.80 -11.20 -13.15
N ALA A 126 16.97 -10.15 -13.08
CA ALA A 126 17.36 -8.80 -13.45
C ALA A 126 18.56 -8.29 -12.64
N ARG A 127 18.59 -8.56 -11.33
CA ARG A 127 19.72 -8.22 -10.46
C ARG A 127 21.00 -8.96 -10.84
N GLU A 128 20.91 -10.22 -11.23
CA GLU A 128 22.05 -11.01 -11.68
C GLU A 128 22.60 -10.51 -13.01
N ILE A 129 21.73 -10.28 -14.00
CA ILE A 129 22.08 -9.73 -15.31
C ILE A 129 22.76 -8.36 -15.14
N TYR A 130 22.16 -7.46 -14.35
CA TYR A 130 22.75 -6.16 -14.05
C TYR A 130 24.15 -6.28 -13.40
N ALA A 131 24.33 -7.24 -12.48
CA ALA A 131 25.63 -7.47 -11.86
C ALA A 131 26.67 -8.02 -12.85
N LYS A 132 26.27 -8.88 -13.80
CA LYS A 132 27.13 -9.35 -14.90
C LYS A 132 27.54 -8.17 -15.80
N LEU A 133 26.60 -7.31 -16.18
CA LEU A 133 26.85 -6.11 -16.98
C LEU A 133 27.82 -5.12 -16.31
N LYS A 134 27.65 -4.84 -15.01
CA LYS A 134 28.59 -3.95 -14.30
C LYS A 134 29.98 -4.56 -14.11
N LYS A 135 30.10 -5.89 -14.12
CA LYS A 135 31.42 -6.56 -14.11
C LYS A 135 32.09 -6.46 -15.47
N SER A 136 31.37 -6.69 -16.58
CA SER A 136 31.94 -6.56 -17.92
C SER A 136 32.40 -5.12 -18.21
N GLN A 137 31.63 -4.11 -17.79
CA GLN A 137 32.02 -2.69 -17.94
C GLN A 137 33.26 -2.27 -17.11
N ARG A 138 33.61 -3.01 -16.05
CA ARG A 138 34.79 -2.72 -15.21
C ARG A 138 36.09 -3.32 -15.74
N ILE A 139 35.99 -4.24 -16.69
CA ILE A 139 37.13 -4.78 -17.41
C ILE A 139 37.43 -3.77 -18.52
N GLU A 140 38.37 -2.84 -18.28
CA GLU A 140 38.79 -1.91 -19.34
C GLU A 140 39.26 -2.71 -20.57
N PRO A 141 38.88 -2.32 -21.80
CA PRO A 141 39.51 -2.87 -22.99
C PRO A 141 40.99 -2.51 -22.91
N LYS A 142 41.85 -3.50 -22.67
CA LYS A 142 43.30 -3.28 -22.62
C LYS A 142 43.71 -2.67 -23.95
N LYS A 143 44.08 -1.38 -23.96
CA LYS A 143 44.73 -0.73 -25.10
C LYS A 143 45.80 -1.68 -25.62
N LYS A 144 45.70 -2.09 -26.89
CA LYS A 144 46.64 -2.92 -27.65
C LYS A 144 48.10 -2.68 -27.22
N ARG A 145 48.59 -3.36 -26.19
CA ARG A 145 50.02 -3.64 -26.02
C ARG A 145 50.16 -5.04 -26.55
N LYS A 146 50.69 -5.12 -27.76
CA LYS A 146 51.10 -6.33 -28.46
C LYS A 146 52.09 -7.08 -27.55
N LYS A 147 51.57 -7.87 -26.61
CA LYS A 147 52.39 -8.77 -25.81
C LYS A 147 52.36 -10.09 -26.55
N ARG A 148 53.40 -10.31 -27.33
CA ARG A 148 53.69 -11.62 -27.91
C ARG A 148 53.98 -12.57 -26.76
N ASN A 149 53.26 -13.69 -26.69
CA ASN A 149 53.78 -14.87 -26.00
C ASN A 149 54.92 -15.46 -26.84
N ASP A 150 55.83 -16.19 -26.19
CA ASP A 150 57.06 -16.72 -26.80
C ASP A 150 56.79 -17.70 -27.96
N ASP A 151 55.54 -18.20 -28.07
CA ASP A 151 55.11 -19.18 -29.09
C ASP A 151 54.21 -18.59 -30.20
N GLY A 152 54.00 -17.27 -30.24
CA GLY A 152 53.37 -16.62 -31.41
C GLY A 152 51.87 -16.80 -31.60
N GLU A 153 51.13 -17.32 -30.62
CA GLU A 153 49.66 -17.38 -30.65
C GLU A 153 49.01 -16.09 -30.12
N GLU A 154 47.95 -15.63 -30.78
CA GLU A 154 47.16 -14.45 -30.42
C GLU A 154 46.23 -14.79 -29.23
N GLU A 155 46.29 -14.05 -28.11
CA GLU A 155 45.28 -14.14 -27.05
C GLU A 155 44.01 -13.38 -27.46
N GLU A 156 42.88 -14.10 -27.51
CA GLU A 156 41.55 -13.62 -27.91
C GLU A 156 40.90 -12.69 -26.85
N ASP A 157 40.21 -11.63 -27.27
CA ASP A 157 39.57 -10.66 -26.36
C ASP A 157 38.25 -11.21 -25.78
N THR A 158 38.33 -11.75 -24.56
CA THR A 158 37.20 -12.35 -23.81
C THR A 158 36.06 -11.38 -23.42
N SER A 159 36.18 -10.07 -23.65
CA SER A 159 35.20 -9.08 -23.20
C SER A 159 34.00 -8.90 -24.15
N GLU A 160 34.20 -9.05 -25.46
CA GLU A 160 33.11 -9.03 -26.45
C GLU A 160 32.20 -10.26 -26.29
N ASP A 161 32.79 -11.44 -26.08
CA ASP A 161 32.08 -12.72 -25.90
C ASP A 161 31.17 -12.71 -24.64
N ALA A 162 31.65 -12.16 -23.53
CA ALA A 162 30.86 -12.02 -22.30
C ALA A 162 29.66 -11.07 -22.46
N THR A 163 29.78 -10.04 -23.31
CA THR A 163 28.70 -9.07 -23.53
C THR A 163 27.64 -9.63 -24.47
N GLU A 164 28.07 -10.42 -25.47
CA GLU A 164 27.17 -11.15 -26.37
C GLU A 164 26.38 -12.24 -25.63
N ALA A 165 27.04 -12.97 -24.73
CA ALA A 165 26.38 -13.98 -23.90
C ALA A 165 25.25 -13.39 -23.03
N ILE A 166 25.47 -12.22 -22.41
CA ILE A 166 24.45 -11.53 -21.62
C ILE A 166 23.29 -11.06 -22.51
N ARG A 167 23.58 -10.55 -23.71
CA ARG A 167 22.54 -10.14 -24.66
C ARG A 167 21.66 -11.33 -25.06
N ASN A 168 22.27 -12.48 -25.35
CA ASN A 168 21.56 -13.70 -25.70
C ASN A 168 20.71 -14.22 -24.53
N GLU A 169 21.22 -14.13 -23.29
CA GLU A 169 20.47 -14.45 -22.07
C GLU A 169 19.21 -13.59 -21.95
N VAL A 170 19.32 -12.26 -22.10
CA VAL A 170 18.17 -11.33 -22.06
C VAL A 170 17.19 -11.61 -23.21
N GLN A 171 17.70 -11.90 -24.41
CA GLN A 171 16.89 -12.14 -25.59
C GLN A 171 16.13 -13.48 -25.54
N SER A 172 16.57 -14.42 -24.69
CA SER A 172 15.88 -15.70 -24.46
C SER A 172 14.68 -15.59 -23.50
N LEU A 173 14.54 -14.46 -22.79
CA LEU A 173 13.43 -14.22 -21.87
C LEU A 173 12.11 -13.95 -22.62
N SER A 174 10.98 -14.12 -21.92
CA SER A 174 9.69 -13.68 -22.44
C SER A 174 9.68 -12.17 -22.69
N ASP A 175 8.83 -11.68 -23.60
CA ASP A 175 8.74 -10.24 -23.88
C ASP A 175 8.43 -9.40 -22.63
N SER A 176 7.61 -9.95 -21.72
CA SER A 176 7.29 -9.30 -20.45
C SER A 176 8.50 -9.26 -19.52
N ASP A 177 9.21 -10.38 -19.37
CA ASP A 177 10.37 -10.49 -18.50
C ASP A 177 11.56 -9.67 -19.00
N ARG A 178 11.77 -9.65 -20.32
CA ARG A 178 12.78 -8.82 -20.98
C ARG A 178 12.57 -7.34 -20.66
N LYS A 179 11.34 -6.83 -20.76
CA LYS A 179 11.01 -5.45 -20.38
C LYS A 179 11.32 -5.16 -18.92
N ILE A 180 10.95 -6.07 -18.01
CA ILE A 180 11.26 -5.93 -16.59
C ILE A 180 12.77 -5.81 -16.37
N VAL A 181 13.58 -6.63 -17.04
CA VAL A 181 15.04 -6.56 -16.98
C VAL A 181 15.57 -5.24 -17.52
N GLU A 182 15.06 -4.78 -18.67
CA GLU A 182 15.45 -3.49 -19.28
C GLU A 182 15.11 -2.30 -18.37
N TYR A 183 13.88 -2.24 -17.83
CA TYR A 183 13.46 -1.22 -16.87
C TYR A 183 14.31 -1.28 -15.59
N PHE A 184 14.59 -2.48 -15.09
CA PHE A 184 15.45 -2.64 -13.92
C PHE A 184 16.84 -2.07 -14.16
N ILE A 185 17.47 -2.38 -15.31
CA ILE A 185 18.79 -1.85 -15.66
C ILE A 185 18.75 -0.32 -15.74
N PHE A 186 17.74 0.23 -16.40
CA PHE A 186 17.54 1.68 -16.54
C PHE A 186 17.43 2.38 -15.19
N TYR A 187 16.48 1.98 -14.35
CA TYR A 187 16.23 2.62 -13.06
C TYR A 187 17.33 2.35 -12.03
N ASN A 188 18.00 1.19 -12.08
CA ASN A 188 19.02 0.86 -11.09
C ASN A 188 20.32 1.67 -11.29
N ASP A 189 20.55 2.24 -12.46
CA ASP A 189 21.65 3.19 -12.71
C ASP A 189 21.37 4.61 -12.18
N MET A 190 20.11 4.93 -11.87
CA MET A 190 19.72 6.24 -11.36
C MET A 190 20.04 6.44 -9.87
N THR A 191 20.10 7.69 -9.45
CA THR A 191 20.16 8.10 -8.04
C THR A 191 18.79 7.99 -7.36
N SER A 192 18.78 8.02 -6.03
CA SER A 192 17.52 7.99 -5.27
C SER A 192 16.63 9.21 -5.52
N ASP A 193 17.20 10.35 -5.91
CA ASP A 193 16.41 11.56 -6.14
C ASP A 193 15.80 11.57 -7.54
N GLU A 194 16.52 11.08 -8.56
CA GLU A 194 15.95 10.81 -9.88
C GLU A 194 14.78 9.82 -9.80
N LEU A 195 14.94 8.70 -9.10
CA LEU A 195 13.85 7.73 -8.90
C LEU A 195 12.62 8.35 -8.22
N LYS A 196 12.83 9.23 -7.24
CA LYS A 196 11.72 9.95 -6.60
C LYS A 196 11.03 10.93 -7.55
N SER A 197 11.71 11.48 -8.54
CA SER A 197 11.08 12.31 -9.57
C SER A 197 10.08 11.50 -10.40
N PHE A 198 10.49 10.34 -10.93
CA PHE A 198 9.57 9.43 -11.64
C PHE A 198 8.37 9.04 -10.76
N LEU A 199 8.62 8.65 -9.51
CA LEU A 199 7.54 8.28 -8.58
C LEU A 199 6.62 9.46 -8.27
N ARG A 200 7.13 10.70 -8.23
CA ARG A 200 6.35 11.91 -7.99
C ARG A 200 5.44 12.22 -9.17
N TRP A 201 5.98 12.22 -10.39
CA TRP A 201 5.22 12.40 -11.64
C TRP A 201 4.08 11.38 -11.75
N ASN A 202 4.33 10.19 -11.24
CA ASN A 202 3.39 9.07 -11.25
C ASN A 202 2.54 8.96 -9.99
N PHE A 203 2.63 9.92 -9.06
CA PHE A 203 1.83 10.01 -7.84
C PHE A 203 1.95 8.80 -6.90
N GLN A 204 3.13 8.18 -6.89
CA GLN A 204 3.48 6.99 -6.13
C GLN A 204 4.17 7.34 -4.80
N MET A 205 4.42 6.32 -3.97
CA MET A 205 5.10 6.48 -2.68
C MET A 205 6.60 6.79 -2.86
N LEU A 206 7.09 7.86 -2.22
CA LEU A 206 8.48 8.33 -2.34
C LEU A 206 9.45 7.77 -1.29
N SER A 207 8.94 7.13 -0.22
CA SER A 207 9.77 6.64 0.89
C SER A 207 10.25 5.20 0.69
N GLY A 208 11.52 4.91 0.93
CA GLY A 208 12.09 3.57 0.82
C GLY A 208 13.61 3.61 0.66
N THR A 209 14.25 2.44 0.62
CA THR A 209 15.62 2.30 0.13
C THR A 209 15.65 2.44 -1.40
N LYS A 210 16.83 2.69 -1.99
CA LYS A 210 17.00 2.76 -3.45
C LYS A 210 16.37 1.55 -4.15
N ASP A 211 16.65 0.34 -3.68
CA ASP A 211 16.11 -0.91 -4.25
C ASP A 211 14.58 -0.92 -4.31
N ILE A 212 13.90 -0.45 -3.25
CA ILE A 212 12.44 -0.37 -3.21
C ILE A 212 11.92 0.70 -4.17
N LEU A 213 12.65 1.80 -4.36
CA LEU A 213 12.28 2.83 -5.34
C LEU A 213 12.40 2.28 -6.77
N VAL A 214 13.46 1.52 -7.06
CA VAL A 214 13.64 0.81 -8.35
C VAL A 214 12.49 -0.16 -8.59
N GLU A 215 12.15 -1.01 -7.62
CA GLU A 215 11.01 -1.95 -7.73
C GLU A 215 9.70 -1.24 -8.08
N ARG A 216 9.43 -0.08 -7.48
CA ARG A 216 8.21 0.70 -7.79
C ARG A 216 8.23 1.33 -9.17
N CYS A 217 9.39 1.81 -9.62
CA CYS A 217 9.51 2.36 -10.97
C CYS A 217 9.34 1.27 -12.03
N VAL A 218 9.96 0.10 -11.82
CA VAL A 218 9.83 -1.06 -12.72
C VAL A 218 8.38 -1.56 -12.77
N ASP A 219 7.72 -1.76 -11.63
CA ASP A 219 6.29 -2.13 -11.58
C ASP A 219 5.41 -1.08 -12.26
N GLY A 220 5.71 0.19 -12.01
CA GLY A 220 4.97 1.32 -12.56
C GLY A 220 5.06 1.45 -14.07
N GLU A 221 6.23 1.27 -14.65
CA GLU A 221 6.42 1.33 -16.11
C GLU A 221 5.85 0.10 -16.81
N GLN A 222 5.98 -1.09 -16.20
CA GLN A 222 5.43 -2.32 -16.75
C GLN A 222 3.90 -2.35 -16.70
N ASN A 223 3.30 -1.98 -15.57
CA ASN A 223 1.88 -2.22 -15.28
C ASN A 223 1.04 -0.94 -15.19
N GLY A 224 1.67 0.24 -15.19
CA GLY A 224 1.02 1.50 -14.91
C GLY A 224 0.99 1.88 -13.43
N ARG A 225 0.53 3.11 -13.18
CA ARG A 225 0.51 3.74 -11.86
C ARG A 225 -0.49 3.04 -10.95
N LEU A 226 -0.13 2.75 -9.71
CA LEU A 226 -1.12 2.28 -8.73
C LEU A 226 -2.18 3.37 -8.49
N GLY A 227 -3.44 2.98 -8.64
CA GLY A 227 -4.60 3.87 -8.58
C GLY A 227 -5.20 4.03 -7.19
N THR A 228 -6.43 4.53 -7.17
CA THR A 228 -7.24 4.63 -5.95
C THR A 228 -7.61 3.24 -5.41
N CYS A 229 -7.77 3.15 -4.10
CA CYS A 229 -8.12 1.91 -3.42
C CYS A 229 -9.58 1.55 -3.71
N PRO A 230 -9.86 0.36 -4.27
CA PRO A 230 -11.23 -0.05 -4.62
C PRO A 230 -12.12 -0.22 -3.38
N THR A 231 -11.54 -0.45 -2.19
CA THR A 231 -12.30 -0.68 -0.95
C THR A 231 -12.72 0.60 -0.24
N CYS A 232 -11.86 1.62 -0.20
CA CYS A 232 -12.16 2.85 0.54
C CYS A 232 -12.36 4.08 -0.35
N GLU A 233 -12.12 3.94 -1.65
CA GLU A 233 -12.37 4.92 -2.72
C GLU A 233 -11.61 6.26 -2.60
N GLY A 234 -11.18 6.68 -1.40
CA GLY A 234 -10.31 7.84 -1.16
C GLY A 234 -8.85 7.49 -0.84
N GLY A 235 -8.56 6.26 -0.40
CA GLY A 235 -7.20 5.80 -0.12
C GLY A 235 -6.42 5.47 -1.38
N ARG A 236 -5.09 5.42 -1.26
CA ARG A 236 -4.20 5.02 -2.37
C ARG A 236 -3.64 3.63 -2.14
N ILE A 237 -3.58 2.85 -3.22
CA ILE A 237 -2.91 1.55 -3.24
C ILE A 237 -1.40 1.79 -3.23
N LYS A 238 -0.68 0.96 -2.48
CA LYS A 238 0.77 1.06 -2.29
C LYS A 238 1.39 -0.31 -2.49
N LEU A 239 2.51 -0.36 -3.21
CA LEU A 239 3.30 -1.57 -3.35
C LEU A 239 4.02 -1.91 -2.02
N ARG A 240 3.94 -3.17 -1.62
CA ARG A 240 4.71 -3.72 -0.48
C ARG A 240 6.16 -3.99 -0.90
N GLU A 241 7.07 -4.07 0.07
CA GLU A 241 8.44 -4.52 -0.19
C GLU A 241 8.42 -5.95 -0.76
N GLY A 242 9.16 -6.19 -1.86
CA GLY A 242 9.15 -7.45 -2.60
C GLY A 242 8.20 -7.47 -3.80
N ALA A 243 7.40 -6.41 -4.02
CA ALA A 243 6.55 -6.21 -5.19
C ALA A 243 5.47 -7.28 -5.48
N GLU A 244 5.23 -8.23 -4.58
CA GLU A 244 4.20 -9.28 -4.78
C GLU A 244 2.79 -8.84 -4.37
N LYS A 245 2.68 -7.91 -3.42
CA LYS A 245 1.40 -7.49 -2.84
C LYS A 245 1.24 -5.98 -2.80
N VAL A 246 -0.01 -5.55 -2.81
CA VAL A 246 -0.39 -4.17 -2.63
C VAL A 246 -1.27 -3.98 -1.42
N TYR A 247 -1.26 -2.79 -0.83
CA TYR A 247 -2.06 -2.49 0.36
C TYR A 247 -2.53 -1.03 0.42
N CYS A 248 -3.56 -0.76 1.24
CA CYS A 248 -4.00 0.59 1.57
C CYS A 248 -4.16 0.79 3.08
N ASN A 249 -3.56 1.87 3.62
CA ASN A 249 -3.67 2.26 5.03
C ASN A 249 -4.77 3.30 5.29
N GLY A 250 -5.58 3.59 4.28
CA GLY A 250 -6.64 4.60 4.33
C GLY A 250 -6.18 6.01 4.01
N TYR A 251 -7.08 6.96 4.24
CA TYR A 251 -6.93 8.37 3.89
C TYR A 251 -7.47 9.28 5.00
N TYR A 252 -7.18 10.57 4.92
CA TYR A 252 -7.83 11.58 5.75
C TYR A 252 -8.95 12.19 4.94
N ASP A 253 -10.17 12.14 5.46
CA ASP A 253 -11.35 12.69 4.83
C ASP A 253 -11.61 14.08 5.41
N GLU A 254 -11.47 15.11 4.58
CA GLU A 254 -11.60 16.51 5.01
C GLU A 254 -13.05 16.87 5.36
N ASP A 255 -14.04 16.29 4.66
CA ASP A 255 -15.46 16.54 4.89
C ASP A 255 -15.93 15.94 6.23
N VAL A 256 -15.42 14.75 6.54
CA VAL A 256 -15.64 14.08 7.83
C VAL A 256 -14.74 14.65 8.92
N GLY A 257 -13.61 15.27 8.55
CA GLY A 257 -12.59 15.78 9.48
C GLY A 257 -11.91 14.66 10.28
N SER A 258 -11.76 13.48 9.68
CA SER A 258 -11.19 12.31 10.38
C SER A 258 -10.42 11.38 9.46
N ARG A 259 -9.51 10.60 10.04
CA ARG A 259 -8.78 9.55 9.31
C ARG A 259 -9.67 8.33 9.10
N ILE A 260 -10.00 8.06 7.85
CA ILE A 260 -10.63 6.81 7.41
C ILE A 260 -9.53 5.76 7.27
N SER A 261 -9.44 4.85 8.24
CA SER A 261 -8.51 3.71 8.14
C SER A 261 -8.88 2.80 6.97
N CYS A 262 -7.91 2.14 6.33
CA CYS A 262 -8.17 1.05 5.38
C CYS A 262 -7.23 -0.11 5.70
N PHE A 263 -7.65 -1.32 5.30
CA PHE A 263 -6.96 -2.59 5.51
C PHE A 263 -6.95 -3.43 4.23
N TYR A 264 -7.19 -2.79 3.08
CA TYR A 264 -7.12 -3.45 1.79
C TYR A 264 -5.71 -4.01 1.62
N GLU A 265 -5.63 -5.28 1.27
CA GLU A 265 -4.43 -5.98 0.87
C GLU A 265 -4.82 -7.00 -0.21
N ASP A 266 -4.09 -7.05 -1.30
CA ASP A 266 -4.36 -7.93 -2.44
C ASP A 266 -3.05 -8.24 -3.17
N ASP A 267 -3.07 -9.20 -4.08
CA ASP A 267 -1.93 -9.51 -4.94
C ASP A 267 -1.73 -8.39 -5.98
N VAL A 268 -0.46 -8.15 -6.35
CA VAL A 268 -0.08 -7.03 -7.23
C VAL A 268 -0.75 -7.08 -8.60
N VAL A 269 -1.08 -8.29 -9.07
CA VAL A 269 -1.77 -8.55 -10.34
C VAL A 269 -3.22 -8.06 -10.33
N ASN A 270 -3.85 -7.98 -9.16
CA ASN A 270 -5.23 -7.51 -8.98
C ASN A 270 -5.29 -6.00 -8.67
N ALA A 271 -4.14 -5.34 -8.55
CA ALA A 271 -4.08 -3.93 -8.18
C ALA A 271 -4.71 -3.04 -9.26
N ALA A 272 -5.56 -2.10 -8.86
CA ALA A 272 -6.09 -1.09 -9.78
C ALA A 272 -4.94 -0.24 -10.36
N ARG A 273 -4.88 -0.12 -11.68
CA ARG A 273 -3.83 0.60 -12.43
C ARG A 273 -4.40 1.76 -13.23
N GLU A 274 -3.63 2.84 -13.30
CA GLU A 274 -3.91 4.05 -14.10
C GLU A 274 -2.78 4.27 -15.11
N LEU A 275 -3.13 4.45 -16.38
CA LEU A 275 -2.20 4.76 -17.47
C LEU A 275 -2.25 6.26 -17.83
N PRO A 276 -1.25 6.81 -18.52
CA PRO A 276 0.08 6.23 -18.77
C PRO A 276 0.98 6.28 -17.52
N TRP A 277 2.12 5.60 -17.57
CA TRP A 277 3.28 5.91 -16.72
C TRP A 277 4.05 7.07 -17.34
N PHE A 278 4.28 8.14 -16.58
CA PHE A 278 4.96 9.33 -17.05
C PHE A 278 6.48 9.19 -16.91
N MET A 279 7.20 9.33 -18.03
CA MET A 279 8.67 9.28 -18.08
C MET A 279 9.31 10.66 -17.89
N GLU A 280 8.49 11.71 -17.84
CA GLU A 280 8.88 13.09 -17.63
C GLU A 280 7.82 13.80 -16.78
N GLU A 281 8.10 15.04 -16.37
CA GLU A 281 7.16 15.83 -15.58
C GLU A 281 5.88 16.13 -16.39
N PRO A 282 4.70 15.67 -15.94
CA PRO A 282 3.45 15.97 -16.63
C PRO A 282 3.15 17.46 -16.54
N SER A 283 2.48 18.02 -17.55
CA SER A 283 2.04 19.41 -17.51
C SER A 283 1.10 19.67 -16.32
N GLU A 284 1.07 20.92 -15.84
CA GLU A 284 0.19 21.32 -14.74
C GLU A 284 -1.29 20.98 -15.03
N GLU A 285 -1.72 21.13 -16.28
CA GLU A 285 -3.07 20.76 -16.74
C GLU A 285 -3.35 19.26 -16.56
N VAL A 286 -2.37 18.40 -16.89
CA VAL A 286 -2.49 16.94 -16.71
C VAL A 286 -2.51 16.58 -15.21
N ILE A 287 -1.66 17.24 -14.41
CA ILE A 287 -1.62 17.06 -12.96
C ILE A 287 -2.96 17.46 -12.33
N GLU A 288 -3.54 18.58 -12.75
CA GLU A 288 -4.83 19.07 -12.27
C GLU A 288 -5.97 18.15 -12.69
N ALA A 289 -6.00 17.68 -13.94
CA ALA A 289 -6.99 16.72 -14.42
C ALA A 289 -6.96 15.41 -13.62
N ILE A 290 -5.77 14.84 -13.40
CA ILE A 290 -5.60 13.61 -12.59
C ILE A 290 -6.00 13.86 -11.13
N THR A 291 -5.64 15.01 -10.57
CA THR A 291 -5.97 15.35 -9.17
C THR A 291 -7.47 15.52 -8.99
N THR A 292 -8.14 16.15 -9.96
CA THR A 292 -9.58 16.36 -9.97
C THR A 292 -10.34 15.05 -10.16
N ALA A 293 -9.93 14.22 -11.11
CA ALA A 293 -10.52 12.90 -11.33
C ALA A 293 -10.43 12.02 -10.07
N ARG A 294 -9.34 12.13 -9.31
CA ARG A 294 -9.17 11.41 -8.04
C ARG A 294 -10.00 11.94 -6.89
N LYS A 295 -10.20 13.26 -6.79
CA LYS A 295 -11.09 13.85 -5.79
C LYS A 295 -12.55 13.55 -6.10
N ASN A 296 -12.88 13.48 -7.39
CA ASN A 296 -14.26 13.35 -7.87
C ASN A 296 -14.42 12.11 -8.77
N PRO A 297 -14.24 10.89 -8.23
CA PRO A 297 -14.29 9.66 -9.04
C PRO A 297 -15.65 9.45 -9.73
N ASN A 298 -16.72 10.08 -9.23
CA ASN A 298 -18.06 10.05 -9.84
C ASN A 298 -18.21 10.97 -11.07
N LEU A 299 -17.41 12.04 -11.16
CA LEU A 299 -17.43 12.97 -12.29
C LEU A 299 -16.70 12.36 -13.50
N ALA A 300 -15.54 11.74 -13.25
CA ALA A 300 -14.72 11.08 -14.28
C ALA A 300 -15.44 9.87 -14.94
N LYS A 301 -16.31 9.16 -14.20
CA LYS A 301 -17.10 8.05 -14.74
C LYS A 301 -18.22 8.47 -15.69
N ASN A 302 -18.64 9.74 -15.68
CA ASN A 302 -19.80 10.25 -16.41
C ASN A 302 -19.48 11.46 -17.30
N GLU A 303 -18.21 11.64 -17.67
CA GLU A 303 -17.68 12.86 -18.30
C GLU A 303 -18.48 13.29 -19.55
N SER A 304 -18.87 12.33 -20.41
CA SER A 304 -19.71 12.59 -21.59
C SER A 304 -21.14 13.03 -21.23
N ALA A 305 -21.77 12.41 -20.23
CA ALA A 305 -23.13 12.75 -19.79
C ALA A 305 -23.18 14.10 -19.03
N VAL A 306 -22.08 14.44 -18.34
CA VAL A 306 -21.89 15.72 -17.65
C VAL A 306 -21.69 16.83 -18.68
N GLU A 307 -20.88 16.63 -19.71
CA GLU A 307 -20.69 17.62 -20.79
C GLU A 307 -22.00 17.88 -21.56
N GLU A 308 -22.74 16.85 -21.97
CA GLU A 308 -24.06 17.01 -22.61
C GLU A 308 -25.06 17.76 -21.72
N SER A 309 -25.09 17.47 -20.41
CA SER A 309 -26.01 18.12 -19.46
C SER A 309 -25.60 19.55 -19.11
N SER A 310 -24.30 19.85 -19.14
CA SER A 310 -23.74 21.17 -18.80
C SER A 310 -24.05 22.24 -19.85
N SER A 311 -24.37 21.85 -21.09
CA SER A 311 -24.81 22.77 -22.16
C SER A 311 -26.05 23.58 -21.77
N SER A 312 -26.96 23.00 -20.96
CA SER A 312 -28.18 23.66 -20.47
C SER A 312 -27.91 24.77 -19.45
N PHE A 313 -26.67 24.87 -18.95
CA PHE A 313 -26.22 25.89 -18.00
C PHE A 313 -25.34 26.99 -18.63
N ALA A 314 -25.00 26.87 -19.92
CA ALA A 314 -24.06 27.77 -20.59
C ALA A 314 -24.55 29.23 -20.71
N ASN A 315 -25.87 29.45 -20.73
CA ASN A 315 -26.49 30.77 -20.90
C ASN A 315 -27.15 31.32 -19.63
N LEU A 316 -26.88 30.72 -18.46
CA LEU A 316 -27.53 31.11 -17.22
C LEU A 316 -26.84 32.35 -16.62
N ALA A 317 -27.49 33.51 -16.70
CA ALA A 317 -26.99 34.75 -16.11
C ALA A 317 -27.22 34.75 -14.58
N LEU A 318 -26.16 34.51 -13.80
CA LEU A 318 -26.24 34.40 -12.35
C LEU A 318 -25.88 35.72 -11.67
N ASP A 319 -26.84 36.34 -10.95
CA ASP A 319 -26.55 37.47 -10.06
C ASP A 319 -26.01 36.97 -8.72
N LEU A 320 -24.68 36.93 -8.57
CA LEU A 320 -24.02 36.54 -7.31
C LEU A 320 -23.60 37.74 -6.44
N LYS A 321 -23.96 38.97 -6.84
CA LYS A 321 -23.51 40.21 -6.18
C LYS A 321 -24.31 40.53 -4.93
N SER A 322 -25.56 40.07 -4.86
CA SER A 322 -26.47 40.35 -3.75
C SER A 322 -26.98 39.06 -3.09
N LYS A 323 -27.33 39.12 -1.78
CA LYS A 323 -27.94 37.97 -1.09
C LYS A 323 -29.25 37.51 -1.75
N VAL A 324 -30.00 38.45 -2.32
CA VAL A 324 -31.24 38.18 -3.05
C VAL A 324 -30.96 37.51 -4.39
N GLY A 325 -29.92 37.97 -5.11
CA GLY A 325 -29.45 37.37 -6.35
C GLY A 325 -28.98 35.94 -6.17
N VAL A 326 -28.14 35.68 -5.15
CA VAL A 326 -27.64 34.32 -4.82
C VAL A 326 -28.80 33.36 -4.53
N LYS A 327 -29.84 33.82 -3.81
CA LYS A 327 -31.01 33.00 -3.52
C LYS A 327 -31.80 32.65 -4.79
N LYS A 328 -31.99 33.61 -5.69
CA LYS A 328 -32.64 33.38 -6.99
C LYS A 328 -31.83 32.43 -7.87
N ALA A 329 -30.52 32.65 -7.95
CA ALA A 329 -29.57 31.79 -8.66
C ALA A 329 -29.61 30.35 -8.13
N ALA A 330 -29.62 30.17 -6.79
CA ALA A 330 -29.69 28.85 -6.18
C ALA A 330 -30.99 28.10 -6.51
N SER A 331 -32.13 28.80 -6.53
CA SER A 331 -33.42 28.21 -6.91
C SER A 331 -33.47 27.83 -8.39
N GLN A 332 -32.96 28.68 -9.29
CA GLN A 332 -32.88 28.39 -10.72
C GLN A 332 -31.99 27.17 -11.02
N ILE A 333 -30.83 27.11 -10.36
CA ILE A 333 -29.91 25.98 -10.51
C ILE A 333 -30.50 24.70 -9.94
N LEU A 334 -31.19 24.77 -8.79
CA LEU A 334 -31.87 23.61 -8.19
C LEU A 334 -32.89 22.99 -9.16
N GLU A 335 -33.68 23.81 -9.84
CA GLU A 335 -34.68 23.36 -10.81
C GLU A 335 -34.02 22.63 -12.00
N ILE A 336 -32.97 23.20 -12.58
CA ILE A 336 -32.26 22.59 -13.71
C ILE A 336 -31.53 21.31 -13.27
N CYS A 337 -30.92 21.30 -12.08
CA CYS A 337 -30.27 20.11 -11.53
C CYS A 337 -31.27 18.97 -11.26
N ARG A 338 -32.48 19.27 -10.77
CA ARG A 338 -33.54 18.27 -10.64
C ARG A 338 -33.97 17.72 -12.00
N ALA A 339 -34.12 18.58 -13.00
CA ALA A 339 -34.46 18.18 -14.36
C ALA A 339 -33.37 17.32 -15.04
N LYS A 340 -32.10 17.50 -14.65
CA LYS A 340 -30.95 16.73 -15.13
C LYS A 340 -30.59 15.54 -14.22
N ASN A 341 -31.50 15.12 -13.35
CA ASN A 341 -31.30 13.98 -12.46
C ASN A 341 -30.05 14.11 -11.58
N VAL A 342 -29.75 15.27 -11.01
CA VAL A 342 -28.69 15.41 -9.98
C VAL A 342 -29.22 14.88 -8.64
N ASP A 343 -28.41 14.13 -7.88
CA ASP A 343 -28.82 13.50 -6.61
C ASP A 343 -28.80 14.49 -5.43
N LEU A 344 -29.68 15.48 -5.52
CA LEU A 344 -29.87 16.52 -4.52
C LEU A 344 -30.81 16.05 -3.39
N PRO A 345 -30.68 16.63 -2.18
CA PRO A 345 -31.60 16.37 -1.08
C PRO A 345 -33.08 16.56 -1.49
N ASP A 346 -33.96 15.68 -1.02
CA ASP A 346 -35.39 15.74 -1.34
C ASP A 346 -36.06 17.00 -0.77
N ASP A 347 -35.63 17.44 0.42
CA ASP A 347 -36.03 18.71 1.01
C ASP A 347 -35.49 19.89 0.18
N GLU A 348 -36.42 20.63 -0.42
CA GLU A 348 -36.14 21.74 -1.32
C GLU A 348 -35.37 22.88 -0.64
N LYS A 349 -35.66 23.16 0.65
CA LYS A 349 -34.98 24.22 1.40
C LYS A 349 -33.53 23.81 1.67
N LYS A 350 -33.29 22.56 2.07
CA LYS A 350 -31.94 22.01 2.30
C LYS A 350 -31.13 21.99 1.00
N ALA A 351 -31.73 21.54 -0.11
CA ALA A 351 -31.08 21.53 -1.42
C ALA A 351 -30.72 22.96 -1.89
N THR A 352 -31.66 23.91 -1.76
CA THR A 352 -31.43 25.32 -2.11
C THR A 352 -30.32 25.96 -1.29
N VAL A 353 -30.29 25.70 0.03
CA VAL A 353 -29.25 26.24 0.93
C VAL A 353 -27.88 25.69 0.55
N ARG A 354 -27.79 24.41 0.19
CA ARG A 354 -26.51 23.77 -0.16
C ARG A 354 -25.97 24.28 -1.50
N ILE A 355 -26.82 24.40 -2.52
CA ILE A 355 -26.47 25.07 -3.78
C ILE A 355 -26.07 26.53 -3.54
N GLY A 356 -26.83 27.25 -2.71
CA GLY A 356 -26.51 28.63 -2.35
C GLY A 356 -25.13 28.77 -1.68
N ARG A 357 -24.71 27.80 -0.86
CA ARG A 357 -23.36 27.76 -0.28
C ARG A 357 -22.29 27.59 -1.36
N ILE A 358 -22.48 26.67 -2.31
CA ILE A 358 -21.57 26.44 -3.44
C ILE A 358 -21.39 27.73 -4.25
N LEU A 359 -22.49 28.43 -4.54
CA LEU A 359 -22.46 29.72 -5.25
C LEU A 359 -21.69 30.80 -4.49
N VAL A 360 -21.84 30.84 -3.16
CA VAL A 360 -21.14 31.83 -2.32
C VAL A 360 -19.64 31.54 -2.22
N GLN A 361 -19.26 30.26 -2.19
CA GLN A 361 -17.86 29.83 -2.16
C GLN A 361 -17.15 30.03 -3.51
N ASN A 362 -17.90 29.98 -4.61
CA ASN A 362 -17.39 30.06 -5.97
C ASN A 362 -17.80 31.36 -6.69
N LYS A 363 -17.93 32.48 -5.96
CA LYS A 363 -18.37 33.79 -6.52
C LYS A 363 -17.52 34.33 -7.67
N SER A 364 -16.24 33.94 -7.73
CA SER A 364 -15.32 34.30 -8.81
C SER A 364 -15.61 33.55 -10.12
N ILE A 365 -16.33 32.43 -10.03
CA ILE A 365 -16.72 31.59 -11.18
C ILE A 365 -18.10 32.05 -11.64
N ILE A 366 -18.18 32.65 -12.83
CA ILE A 366 -19.43 33.22 -13.38
C ILE A 366 -20.11 32.26 -14.37
N SER A 367 -19.40 31.22 -14.82
CA SER A 367 -19.94 30.26 -15.79
C SER A 367 -20.88 29.26 -15.10
N GLY A 368 -22.15 29.26 -15.51
CA GLY A 368 -23.13 28.27 -15.07
C GLY A 368 -22.69 26.82 -15.36
N LYS A 369 -21.89 26.62 -16.41
CA LYS A 369 -21.30 25.32 -16.78
C LYS A 369 -20.36 24.79 -15.70
N GLU A 370 -19.47 25.65 -15.20
CA GLU A 370 -18.49 25.30 -14.17
C GLU A 370 -19.16 25.10 -12.80
N ILE A 371 -20.14 25.94 -12.47
CA ILE A 371 -20.95 25.76 -11.25
C ILE A 371 -21.72 24.43 -11.30
N PHE A 372 -22.27 24.06 -12.46
CA PHE A 372 -22.93 22.77 -12.62
C PHE A 372 -21.97 21.59 -12.43
N LYS A 373 -20.76 21.65 -13.00
CA LYS A 373 -19.72 20.62 -12.77
C LYS A 373 -19.39 20.46 -11.28
N ILE A 374 -19.28 21.56 -10.53
CA ILE A 374 -19.05 21.54 -9.08
C ILE A 374 -20.24 20.90 -8.34
N ILE A 375 -21.47 21.21 -8.75
CA ILE A 375 -22.67 20.62 -8.14
C ILE A 375 -22.75 19.12 -8.43
N VAL A 376 -22.56 18.69 -9.67
CA VAL A 376 -22.54 17.26 -10.01
C VAL A 376 -21.38 16.54 -9.32
N SER A 377 -20.26 17.23 -9.10
CA SER A 377 -19.15 16.71 -8.31
C SER A 377 -19.53 16.47 -6.84
N GLU A 378 -20.25 17.39 -6.20
CA GLU A 378 -20.64 17.27 -4.79
C GLU A 378 -21.79 16.26 -4.59
N PHE A 379 -22.73 16.19 -5.52
CA PHE A 379 -23.97 15.42 -5.35
C PHE A 379 -24.07 14.17 -6.21
N GLY A 380 -23.36 14.10 -7.33
CA GLY A 380 -23.53 13.04 -8.32
C GLY A 380 -24.84 13.13 -9.12
N LEU A 381 -25.01 12.25 -10.10
CA LEU A 381 -26.26 12.06 -10.83
C LEU A 381 -27.06 10.90 -10.21
N LYS A 382 -28.38 11.06 -10.08
CA LYS A 382 -29.35 9.99 -9.80
C LYS A 382 -29.24 8.96 -10.92
N GLN A 383 -28.48 7.91 -10.66
CA GLN A 383 -28.41 6.74 -11.53
C GLN A 383 -29.82 6.18 -11.76
N SER A 384 -30.12 5.78 -13.00
CA SER A 384 -31.40 5.14 -13.34
C SER A 384 -31.59 3.86 -12.52
N LYS A 385 -32.84 3.40 -12.34
CA LYS A 385 -33.11 2.12 -11.64
C LYS A 385 -32.36 0.95 -12.29
N GLU A 386 -32.16 1.00 -13.60
CA GLU A 386 -31.42 0.01 -14.39
C GLU A 386 -29.90 0.10 -14.21
N GLU A 387 -29.34 1.29 -14.05
CA GLU A 387 -27.91 1.49 -13.72
C GLU A 387 -27.62 1.21 -12.25
N LYS A 388 -28.52 1.53 -11.32
CA LYS A 388 -28.44 1.09 -9.91
C LYS A 388 -28.53 -0.43 -9.81
N PHE A 389 -29.36 -1.06 -10.64
CA PHE A 389 -29.44 -2.51 -10.73
C PHE A 389 -28.19 -3.11 -11.36
N LYS A 390 -27.63 -2.52 -12.43
CA LYS A 390 -26.35 -2.95 -13.04
C LYS A 390 -25.14 -2.69 -12.13
N ALA A 391 -25.10 -1.59 -11.39
CA ALA A 391 -24.04 -1.25 -10.44
C ALA A 391 -24.13 -2.07 -9.14
N LYS A 392 -25.34 -2.40 -8.66
CA LYS A 392 -25.53 -3.39 -7.59
C LYS A 392 -25.23 -4.81 -8.08
N LYS A 393 -25.56 -5.15 -9.32
CA LYS A 393 -25.22 -6.45 -9.93
C LYS A 393 -23.70 -6.60 -10.13
N SER A 394 -23.01 -5.58 -10.63
CA SER A 394 -21.54 -5.60 -10.79
C SER A 394 -20.79 -5.50 -9.47
N ALA A 395 -21.32 -4.80 -8.46
CA ALA A 395 -20.79 -4.84 -7.10
C ALA A 395 -21.08 -6.18 -6.39
N GLY A 396 -22.11 -6.92 -6.81
CA GLY A 396 -22.33 -8.32 -6.44
C GLY A 396 -21.36 -9.29 -7.13
N GLU A 397 -20.92 -9.00 -8.35
CA GLU A 397 -19.93 -9.77 -9.13
C GLU A 397 -18.48 -9.59 -8.65
N GLY A 398 -18.18 -8.60 -7.82
CA GLY A 398 -16.84 -8.39 -7.24
C GLY A 398 -16.48 -9.36 -6.11
N CYS A 399 -17.40 -10.23 -5.71
CA CYS A 399 -17.15 -11.30 -4.74
C CYS A 399 -16.55 -12.51 -5.46
N GLU A 400 -15.57 -13.16 -4.84
CA GLU A 400 -14.96 -14.40 -5.33
C GLU A 400 -16.02 -15.50 -5.51
N VAL A 401 -17.05 -15.49 -4.67
CA VAL A 401 -18.27 -16.30 -4.81
C VAL A 401 -19.47 -15.38 -5.04
N ALA A 402 -20.12 -15.53 -6.20
CA ALA A 402 -21.21 -14.64 -6.65
C ALA A 402 -22.42 -14.62 -5.70
N GLU A 403 -22.72 -15.76 -5.06
CA GLU A 403 -23.80 -15.93 -4.09
C GLU A 403 -23.63 -15.06 -2.84
N ASN A 404 -22.40 -14.62 -2.54
CA ASN A 404 -22.13 -13.71 -1.43
C ASN A 404 -22.47 -12.25 -1.75
N GLY A 405 -22.69 -11.91 -3.03
CA GLY A 405 -22.94 -10.56 -3.51
C GLY A 405 -24.04 -9.80 -2.76
N PRO A 406 -25.25 -10.37 -2.57
CA PRO A 406 -26.33 -9.69 -1.83
C PRO A 406 -25.95 -9.35 -0.38
N LEU A 407 -25.29 -10.29 0.32
CA LEU A 407 -24.83 -10.08 1.69
C LEU A 407 -23.72 -9.02 1.76
N PHE A 408 -22.77 -9.07 0.82
CA PHE A 408 -21.72 -8.07 0.66
C PHE A 408 -22.31 -6.67 0.55
N LEU A 409 -23.30 -6.49 -0.34
CA LEU A 409 -23.95 -5.20 -0.56
C LEU A 409 -24.67 -4.68 0.69
N ALA A 410 -25.40 -5.55 1.39
CA ALA A 410 -26.11 -5.18 2.61
C ALA A 410 -25.15 -4.71 3.71
N ILE A 411 -24.03 -5.41 3.90
CA ILE A 411 -23.02 -5.03 4.90
C ILE A 411 -22.25 -3.78 4.46
N LYS A 412 -21.96 -3.60 3.16
CA LYS A 412 -21.34 -2.38 2.63
C LYS A 412 -22.25 -1.16 2.87
N GLU A 413 -23.54 -1.28 2.58
CA GLU A 413 -24.50 -0.21 2.83
C GLU A 413 -24.59 0.15 4.32
N LEU A 414 -24.60 -0.85 5.20
CA LEU A 414 -24.58 -0.63 6.65
C LEU A 414 -23.34 0.15 7.09
N SER A 415 -22.17 -0.18 6.53
CA SER A 415 -20.93 0.56 6.75
C SER A 415 -21.07 2.03 6.36
N ASP A 416 -21.58 2.31 5.17
CA ASP A 416 -21.70 3.67 4.63
C ASP A 416 -22.66 4.54 5.46
N LEU A 417 -23.77 3.97 5.94
CA LEU A 417 -24.70 4.67 6.83
C LEU A 417 -24.04 5.04 8.17
N TYR A 418 -23.19 4.17 8.73
CA TYR A 418 -22.43 4.52 9.93
C TYR A 418 -21.39 5.61 9.71
N PHE A 419 -20.74 5.65 8.53
CA PHE A 419 -19.85 6.76 8.18
C PHE A 419 -20.61 8.08 8.07
N LYS A 420 -21.81 8.08 7.48
CA LYS A 420 -22.69 9.27 7.42
C LYS A 420 -23.06 9.80 8.80
N GLU A 421 -23.21 8.93 9.78
CA GLU A 421 -23.47 9.29 11.19
C GLU A 421 -22.21 9.74 11.95
N ARG A 422 -21.06 9.83 11.29
CA ARG A 422 -19.75 10.07 11.91
C ARG A 422 -19.38 9.00 12.95
N ASN A 423 -19.97 7.80 12.85
CA ASN A 423 -19.60 6.66 13.67
C ASN A 423 -18.53 5.82 12.95
N THR A 424 -17.32 6.37 12.91
CA THR A 424 -16.17 5.78 12.21
C THR A 424 -15.78 4.41 12.73
N ASN A 425 -16.05 4.10 14.02
CA ASN A 425 -15.75 2.80 14.61
C ASN A 425 -16.66 1.69 14.04
N ALA A 426 -17.96 1.95 14.00
CA ALA A 426 -18.92 1.00 13.43
C ALA A 426 -18.76 0.91 11.91
N GLY A 427 -18.60 2.05 11.21
CA GLY A 427 -18.36 2.08 9.76
C GLY A 427 -17.15 1.25 9.37
N ASN A 428 -16.00 1.44 10.03
CA ASN A 428 -14.81 0.61 9.77
C ASN A 428 -15.01 -0.87 10.12
N THR A 429 -15.82 -1.19 11.12
CA THR A 429 -16.12 -2.58 11.48
C THR A 429 -16.87 -3.26 10.34
N TYR A 430 -17.97 -2.67 9.86
CA TYR A 430 -18.77 -3.27 8.79
C TYR A 430 -18.06 -3.23 7.43
N ARG A 431 -17.24 -2.22 7.16
CA ARG A 431 -16.39 -2.19 5.95
C ARG A 431 -15.39 -3.35 5.91
N ARG A 432 -14.79 -3.72 7.05
CA ARG A 432 -13.91 -4.90 7.12
C ARG A 432 -14.70 -6.19 6.90
N VAL A 433 -15.93 -6.26 7.38
CA VAL A 433 -16.79 -7.44 7.20
C VAL A 433 -17.21 -7.59 5.75
N SER A 434 -17.63 -6.52 5.07
CA SER A 434 -17.97 -6.57 3.64
C SER A 434 -16.76 -7.01 2.82
N GLU A 435 -15.57 -6.47 3.10
CA GLU A 435 -14.35 -6.88 2.40
C GLU A 435 -14.02 -8.36 2.64
N ALA A 436 -14.14 -8.82 3.88
CA ALA A 436 -13.94 -10.24 4.20
C ALA A 436 -14.91 -11.14 3.42
N ILE A 437 -16.19 -10.75 3.30
CA ILE A 437 -17.20 -11.49 2.52
C ILE A 437 -16.84 -11.53 1.03
N ARG A 438 -16.30 -10.42 0.51
CA ARG A 438 -15.91 -10.28 -0.90
C ARG A 438 -14.84 -11.30 -1.32
N THR A 439 -13.89 -11.59 -0.44
CA THR A 439 -12.76 -12.51 -0.71
C THR A 439 -12.98 -13.92 -0.13
N LEU A 440 -14.22 -14.30 0.18
CA LEU A 440 -14.50 -15.69 0.59
C LEU A 440 -14.60 -16.58 -0.63
N SER A 441 -13.77 -17.62 -0.65
CA SER A 441 -13.80 -18.71 -1.63
C SER A 441 -14.97 -19.69 -1.44
N PHE A 442 -15.90 -19.43 -0.50
CA PHE A 442 -17.09 -20.24 -0.26
C PHE A 442 -18.32 -19.36 0.03
N GLN A 443 -19.51 -19.91 -0.22
CA GLN A 443 -20.77 -19.24 0.04
C GLN A 443 -21.05 -19.12 1.55
N VAL A 444 -21.48 -17.93 1.98
CA VAL A 444 -22.01 -17.71 3.33
C VAL A 444 -23.46 -18.19 3.38
N ALA A 445 -23.74 -19.15 4.26
CA ALA A 445 -25.05 -19.77 4.43
C ALA A 445 -25.41 -19.90 5.93
N ALA A 446 -26.66 -20.26 6.23
CA ALA A 446 -27.17 -20.30 7.61
C ALA A 446 -26.38 -21.26 8.52
N ASP A 447 -25.86 -22.36 7.97
CA ASP A 447 -25.09 -23.37 8.69
C ASP A 447 -23.66 -22.90 9.05
N ASN A 448 -23.06 -22.02 8.25
CA ASN A 448 -21.68 -21.58 8.43
C ASN A 448 -21.52 -20.14 8.96
N ALA A 449 -22.50 -19.25 8.77
CA ALA A 449 -22.34 -17.81 9.02
C ALA A 449 -21.90 -17.48 10.46
N LYS A 450 -22.51 -18.13 11.47
CA LYS A 450 -22.13 -17.95 12.89
C LYS A 450 -20.74 -18.48 13.21
N GLY A 451 -20.29 -19.50 12.48
CA GLY A 451 -18.97 -20.11 12.61
C GLY A 451 -17.82 -19.19 12.17
N LEU A 452 -18.10 -18.17 11.36
CA LEU A 452 -17.06 -17.27 10.83
C LEU A 452 -16.43 -16.38 11.90
N CYS A 453 -17.03 -16.26 13.09
CA CYS A 453 -16.46 -15.46 14.19
C CYS A 453 -15.49 -16.24 15.11
N LYS A 454 -15.48 -17.58 15.08
CA LYS A 454 -14.76 -18.42 16.06
C LYS A 454 -14.36 -19.80 15.52
N GLY A 455 -13.32 -20.39 16.10
CA GLY A 455 -12.89 -21.75 15.75
C GLY A 455 -12.03 -21.81 14.48
N LYS A 456 -11.96 -23.00 13.86
CA LYS A 456 -11.11 -23.26 12.68
C LYS A 456 -11.57 -22.55 11.41
N THR A 457 -12.86 -22.18 11.34
CA THR A 457 -13.49 -21.46 10.24
C THR A 457 -13.53 -19.94 10.46
N LYS A 458 -12.77 -19.44 11.46
CA LYS A 458 -12.77 -18.01 11.78
C LYS A 458 -12.16 -17.21 10.64
N VAL A 459 -12.91 -16.21 10.17
CA VAL A 459 -12.47 -15.26 9.17
C VAL A 459 -11.97 -14.00 9.85
N ALA A 460 -10.79 -13.51 9.45
CA ALA A 460 -10.23 -12.28 9.98
C ALA A 460 -11.16 -11.09 9.66
N GLY A 461 -11.42 -10.25 10.65
CA GLY A 461 -12.32 -9.10 10.50
C GLY A 461 -13.80 -9.37 10.82
N ILE A 462 -14.22 -10.63 10.93
CA ILE A 462 -15.60 -10.99 11.27
C ILE A 462 -15.72 -11.29 12.78
N GLY A 463 -16.35 -10.35 13.50
CA GLY A 463 -16.67 -10.50 14.92
C GLY A 463 -18.03 -11.18 15.15
N LYS A 464 -18.32 -11.56 16.41
CA LYS A 464 -19.59 -12.21 16.79
C LYS A 464 -20.82 -11.43 16.31
N GLY A 465 -20.90 -10.14 16.64
CA GLY A 465 -22.06 -9.32 16.27
C GLY A 465 -22.18 -9.03 14.77
N SER A 466 -21.13 -9.25 13.98
CA SER A 466 -21.17 -9.18 12.51
C SER A 466 -21.62 -10.51 11.93
N ALA A 467 -21.09 -11.62 12.44
CA ALA A 467 -21.54 -12.97 12.09
C ALA A 467 -23.02 -13.20 12.40
N ASP A 468 -23.53 -12.64 13.50
CA ASP A 468 -24.95 -12.70 13.84
C ASP A 468 -25.82 -11.96 12.79
N LYS A 469 -25.38 -10.79 12.30
CA LYS A 469 -26.07 -10.06 11.21
C LYS A 469 -25.95 -10.74 9.87
N MET A 470 -24.81 -11.38 9.59
CA MET A 470 -24.65 -12.19 8.39
C MET A 470 -25.62 -13.37 8.41
N TYR A 471 -25.72 -14.06 9.55
CA TYR A 471 -26.69 -15.14 9.76
C TYR A 471 -28.13 -14.65 9.59
N GLU A 472 -28.46 -13.51 10.21
CA GLU A 472 -29.76 -12.85 10.07
C GLU A 472 -30.09 -12.58 8.59
N PHE A 473 -29.16 -12.00 7.84
CA PHE A 473 -29.36 -11.74 6.42
C PHE A 473 -29.57 -13.01 5.59
N VAL A 474 -28.77 -14.06 5.78
CA VAL A 474 -28.91 -15.31 5.00
C VAL A 474 -30.14 -16.13 5.41
N THR A 475 -30.76 -15.83 6.56
CA THR A 475 -31.98 -16.51 7.02
C THR A 475 -33.26 -15.72 6.72
N CYS A 476 -33.21 -14.40 6.90
CA CYS A 476 -34.38 -13.53 6.80
C CYS A 476 -34.37 -12.65 5.52
N GLY A 477 -33.24 -12.56 4.81
CA GLY A 477 -33.05 -11.68 3.65
C GLY A 477 -32.82 -10.21 4.02
N THR A 478 -32.85 -9.85 5.30
CA THR A 478 -32.71 -8.48 5.81
C THR A 478 -31.79 -8.42 7.02
N ILE A 479 -31.34 -7.22 7.37
CA ILE A 479 -30.63 -6.93 8.63
C ILE A 479 -31.43 -5.82 9.32
N ASP A 480 -32.03 -6.10 10.46
CA ASP A 480 -32.88 -5.17 11.22
C ASP A 480 -32.14 -3.86 11.49
N LYS A 481 -30.84 -3.95 11.84
CA LYS A 481 -30.02 -2.76 12.07
C LYS A 481 -29.82 -1.93 10.79
N LEU A 482 -29.77 -2.56 9.63
CA LEU A 482 -29.69 -1.85 8.34
C LEU A 482 -31.01 -1.16 8.04
N GLU A 483 -32.15 -1.81 8.29
CA GLU A 483 -33.47 -1.18 8.08
C GLU A 483 -33.70 -0.01 9.05
N GLU A 484 -33.31 -0.14 10.32
CA GLU A 484 -33.32 0.96 11.29
C GLU A 484 -32.50 2.15 10.78
N LYS A 485 -31.31 1.88 10.24
CA LYS A 485 -30.44 2.92 9.68
C LYS A 485 -31.03 3.53 8.41
N ARG A 486 -31.61 2.74 7.51
CA ARG A 486 -32.29 3.26 6.31
C ARG A 486 -33.42 4.22 6.70
N ALA A 487 -34.23 3.86 7.70
CA ALA A 487 -35.32 4.71 8.18
C ALA A 487 -34.81 6.02 8.82
N ALA A 488 -33.66 6.00 9.49
CA ALA A 488 -33.08 7.20 10.10
C ALA A 488 -32.44 8.18 9.09
N HIS A 489 -32.15 7.73 7.86
CA HIS A 489 -31.52 8.51 6.79
C HIS A 489 -32.44 8.79 5.60
N GLN A 490 -33.72 8.41 5.70
CA GLN A 490 -34.83 8.91 4.85
C GLN A 490 -35.27 10.28 5.36
#